data_AF-A0A535IMR2-F1
#
_entry.id   AF-A0A535IMR2-F1
#
_cell.length_a   1.000
_cell.length_b   1.000
_cell.length_c   1.000
_cell.angle_alpha   90.00
_cell.angle_beta   90.00
_cell.angle_gamma   90.00
#
_symmetry.space_group_name_H-M   'P 1'
#
loop_
_entity.id
_entity.type
_entity.pdbx_description
1 polymer ?
#
loop_
_entity_poly.entity_id
_entity_poly.type
_entity_poly.pdbx_seq_one_letter_code
_entity_poly.pdbx_strand_id
1 'polypeptide(L)' 'MSQQSPSLFALPGNNHSRKHILIMGAGMAGLSAAYELKLAGHHVTILPTHRRAHLHAA' A
#
# COMPACT_ATOMS: atom_id res chain seq x y z
N MET A 1 -32.23 -19.14 19.00
CA MET A 1 -31.65 -17.80 18.74
C MET A 1 -30.15 -17.91 18.94
N SER A 2 -29.41 -18.23 17.87
CA SER A 2 -27.96 -18.46 17.92
C SER A 2 -27.25 -17.13 17.67
N GLN A 3 -26.69 -16.52 18.71
CA GLN A 3 -25.85 -15.34 18.56
C GLN A 3 -24.52 -15.75 17.93
N GLN A 4 -24.22 -15.20 16.76
CA GLN A 4 -22.99 -15.43 16.03
C GLN A 4 -21.90 -14.52 16.62
N SER A 5 -20.98 -15.10 17.39
CA SER A 5 -19.80 -14.41 17.93
C SER A 5 -19.00 -13.79 16.77
N PRO A 6 -18.66 -12.48 16.79
CA PRO A 6 -17.75 -11.94 15.79
C PRO A 6 -16.41 -12.67 15.93
N SER A 7 -15.96 -13.30 14.84
CA SER A 7 -14.66 -13.95 14.81
C SER A 7 -13.59 -12.89 15.08
N LEU A 8 -12.58 -13.24 15.88
CA LEU A 8 -11.45 -12.37 16.22
C LEU A 8 -10.72 -11.81 14.97
N PHE A 9 -10.93 -12.44 13.81
CA PHE A 9 -10.40 -12.07 12.50
C PHE A 9 -11.28 -11.13 11.68
N ALA A 10 -12.42 -10.69 12.22
CA ALA A 10 -13.26 -9.70 11.55
C ALA A 10 -12.52 -8.35 11.51
N LEU A 11 -11.98 -8.01 10.35
CA LEU A 11 -11.37 -6.71 10.12
C LEU A 11 -12.45 -5.63 10.26
N PRO A 12 -12.25 -4.60 11.11
CA PRO A 12 -13.22 -3.53 11.28
C PRO A 12 -13.54 -2.88 9.93
N GLY A 13 -14.83 -2.57 9.72
CA GLY A 13 -15.37 -2.08 8.46
C GLY A 13 -14.49 -1.01 7.82
N ASN A 14 -13.99 -1.33 6.63
CA ASN A 14 -13.15 -0.47 5.83
C ASN A 14 -13.96 0.72 5.31
N ASN A 15 -13.67 1.93 5.78
CA ASN A 15 -14.01 3.13 5.03
C ASN A 15 -13.10 3.17 3.78
N HIS A 16 -13.63 2.69 2.64
CA HIS A 16 -12.99 2.61 1.31
C HIS A 16 -12.75 4.00 0.69
N SER A 17 -12.34 4.97 1.50
CA SER A 17 -11.88 6.25 1.03
C SER A 17 -10.56 6.10 0.28
N ARG A 18 -10.44 6.86 -0.80
CA ARG A 18 -9.16 7.01 -1.52
C ARG A 18 -8.12 7.59 -0.55
N LYS A 19 -6.92 7.01 -0.53
CA LYS A 19 -5.82 7.37 0.38
C LYS A 19 -4.57 7.66 -0.42
N HIS A 20 -3.67 8.44 0.18
CA HIS A 20 -2.31 8.65 -0.33
C HIS A 20 -1.37 7.72 0.44
N ILE A 21 -0.67 6.85 -0.27
CA ILE A 21 0.13 5.78 0.32
C ILE A 21 1.57 5.91 -0.17
N LEU A 22 2.50 5.90 0.78
CA LEU A 22 3.93 5.86 0.53
C LEU A 22 4.45 4.44 0.74
N ILE A 23 5.09 3.87 -0.27
CA ILE A 23 5.74 2.55 -0.19
C ILE A 23 7.26 2.75 -0.19
N MET A 24 7.91 2.25 0.86
CA MET A 24 9.37 2.25 0.99
C MET A 24 9.93 0.93 0.46
N GLY A 25 10.71 1.00 -0.62
CA GLY A 25 11.30 -0.17 -1.29
C GLY A 25 10.55 -0.58 -2.56
N ALA A 26 11.28 -0.65 -3.68
CA ALA A 26 10.75 -0.97 -5.01
C ALA A 26 11.10 -2.41 -5.46
N GLY A 27 11.13 -3.36 -4.51
CA GLY A 27 11.27 -4.79 -4.81
C GLY A 27 9.92 -5.41 -5.19
N MET A 28 9.90 -6.73 -5.43
CA MET A 28 8.69 -7.47 -5.83
C MET A 28 7.50 -7.25 -4.90
N ALA A 29 7.73 -7.23 -3.58
CA ALA A 29 6.68 -6.97 -2.60
C ALA A 29 6.12 -5.54 -2.71
N GLY A 30 6.99 -4.54 -2.83
CA GLY A 30 6.58 -3.14 -2.93
C GLY A 30 5.83 -2.84 -4.21
N LEU A 31 6.27 -3.40 -5.34
CA LEU A 31 5.60 -3.25 -6.63
C LEU A 31 4.25 -3.98 -6.67
N SER A 32 4.17 -5.19 -6.09
CA SER A 32 2.91 -5.93 -5.97
C SER A 32 1.89 -5.19 -5.11
N ALA A 33 2.31 -4.68 -3.95
CA ALA A 33 1.46 -3.85 -3.10
C ALA A 33 1.00 -2.58 -3.81
N ALA A 34 1.90 -1.90 -4.54
CA ALA A 34 1.55 -0.71 -5.30
C ALA A 34 0.50 -0.98 -6.39
N TYR A 35 0.62 -2.12 -7.07
CA TYR A 35 -0.32 -2.53 -8.11
C TYR A 35 -1.73 -2.71 -7.55
N GLU A 36 -1.87 -3.52 -6.49
CA GLU A 36 -3.16 -3.78 -5.83
C GLU A 36 -3.78 -2.49 -5.26
N LEU A 37 -2.97 -1.65 -4.61
CA LEU A 37 -3.45 -0.38 -4.04
C LEU A 37 -3.90 0.61 -5.12
N LYS A 38 -3.25 0.60 -6.29
CA LYS A 38 -3.66 1.43 -7.43
C LYS A 38 -4.97 0.94 -8.03
N LEU A 39 -5.15 -0.37 -8.17
CA LEU A 39 -6.42 -0.98 -8.61
C LEU A 39 -7.58 -0.68 -7.65
N ALA A 40 -7.30 -0.68 -6.34
CA ALA A 40 -8.23 -0.25 -5.30
C ALA A 40 -8.52 1.27 -5.31
N GLY A 41 -7.93 2.03 -6.24
CA GLY A 41 -8.18 3.45 -6.45
C GLY A 41 -7.31 4.39 -5.63
N HIS A 42 -6.37 3.90 -4.83
CA HIS A 42 -5.49 4.73 -4.01
C HIS A 42 -4.43 5.46 -4.84
N HIS A 43 -3.94 6.58 -4.31
CA HIS A 43 -2.80 7.31 -4.88
C HIS A 43 -1.52 6.80 -4.23
N VAL A 44 -0.61 6.21 -5.01
CA VAL A 44 0.57 5.51 -4.48
C VAL A 44 1.84 6.20 -4.96
N THR A 45 2.77 6.45 -4.04
CA THR A 45 4.14 6.89 -4.33
C THR A 45 5.10 5.81 -3.84
N ILE A 46 6.06 5.42 -4.67
CA ILE A 46 7.08 4.43 -4.32
C ILE A 46 8.43 5.13 -4.21
N LEU A 47 9.12 4.94 -3.10
CA LEU A 47 10.48 5.42 -2.91
C LEU A 47 11.46 4.24 -2.95
N PRO A 48 12.41 4.19 -3.90
CA PRO A 48 13.47 3.21 -3.87
C PRO A 48 14.39 3.46 -2.68
N THR A 49 14.83 2.40 -2.01
CA THR A 49 15.71 2.46 -0.82
C THR A 49 17.11 2.98 -1.14
N HIS A 50 17.56 2.83 -2.39
CA HIS A 50 18.83 3.38 -2.83
C HIS A 50 18.60 4.74 -3.50
N ARG A 51 19.19 5.80 -2.94
CA ARG A 51 19.36 7.07 -3.64
C ARG A 51 20.39 6.86 -4.74
N ARG A 52 19.95 6.75 -6.01
CA ARG A 52 20.79 7.28 -7.08
C ARG A 52 20.69 8.80 -6.96
N ALA A 53 21.64 9.40 -6.24
CA ALA A 53 21.88 10.82 -6.43
C ALA A 53 22.20 10.99 -7.90
N HIS A 54 21.39 11.75 -8.64
CA HIS A 54 21.79 12.26 -9.94
C HIS A 54 23.09 13.05 -9.67
N LEU A 55 24.25 12.44 -9.92
CA LEU A 55 25.45 13.23 -10.19
C LEU A 55 25.09 13.99 -11.47
N HIS A 56 25.14 15.32 -11.40
CA HIS A 56 25.24 16.14 -12.61
C HIS A 56 26.33 15.53 -13.48
N ALA A 57 25.94 15.05 -14.66
CA ALA A 57 26.88 14.94 -15.77
C ALA A 57 27.29 16.38 -16.11
N ALA A 58 28.43 16.79 -15.56
CA ALA A 58 29.16 17.99 -15.94
C ALA A 58 29.99 17.70 -17.19
#